data_AF-A0A2Z6NMP6-F1
#
_entry.id   AF-A0A2Z6NMP6-F1
#
_cell.length_a   1.000
_cell.length_b   1.000
_cell.length_c   1.000
_cell.angle_alpha   90.00
_cell.angle_beta   90.00
_cell.angle_gamma   90.00
#
_symmetry.space_group_name_H-M   'P 1'
#
loop_
_entity.id
_entity.type
_entity.pdbx_description
1 polymer ?
#
loop_
_entity_poly.entity_id
_entity_poly.type
_entity_poly.pdbx_seq_one_letter_code
_entity_poly.pdbx_strand_id
1 'polypeptide(L)' 'MGDTVYNTNAFDSESEMYASIAKGTRAIIEPLMIVHFGESVIDEAFDRFKTILRSGISKERTKITNLTITLTRKP' A
#
# COMPACT_ATOMS: atom_id res chain seq x y z
N MET A 1 -4.94 -9.29 21.90
CA MET A 1 -4.83 -8.46 20.69
C MET A 1 -3.87 -9.21 19.78
N GLY A 2 -4.39 -9.99 18.83
CA GLY A 2 -3.53 -10.79 17.95
C GLY A 2 -2.95 -9.88 16.87
N ASP A 3 -1.64 -9.93 16.69
CA ASP A 3 -0.99 -9.37 15.51
C ASP A 3 -1.61 -10.06 14.29
N THR A 4 -2.60 -9.44 13.64
CA THR A 4 -2.99 -9.82 12.28
C THR A 4 -1.88 -9.36 11.36
N VAL A 5 -0.82 -10.15 11.33
CA VAL A 5 0.10 -10.23 10.22
C VAL A 5 -0.77 -10.53 9.00
N TYR A 6 -0.86 -9.60 8.05
CA TYR A 6 -1.39 -9.95 6.74
C TYR A 6 -0.64 -11.17 6.26
N ASN A 7 -1.38 -12.27 6.07
CA ASN A 7 -0.80 -13.50 5.57
C ASN A 7 -0.31 -13.25 4.14
N THR A 8 0.99 -13.05 3.97
CA THR A 8 1.63 -12.94 2.66
C THR A 8 1.46 -14.21 1.81
N ASN A 9 0.94 -15.30 2.37
CA ASN A 9 0.56 -16.52 1.65
C ASN A 9 -0.82 -16.41 0.97
N ALA A 10 -1.48 -15.25 0.97
CA ALA A 10 -2.71 -15.00 0.20
C ALA A 10 -2.46 -14.67 -1.29
N PHE A 11 -1.20 -14.52 -1.69
CA PHE A 11 -0.79 -14.26 -3.06
C PHE A 11 -0.01 -15.46 -3.58
N ASP A 12 -0.36 -15.93 -4.78
CA ASP A 12 0.25 -17.12 -5.39
C ASP A 12 1.69 -16.86 -5.83
N SER A 13 2.09 -15.58 -5.93
CA SER A 13 3.48 -15.17 -6.15
C SER A 13 3.79 -13.78 -5.61
N GLU A 14 5.08 -13.49 -5.37
CA GLU A 14 5.55 -12.14 -5.03
C GLU A 14 5.13 -11.09 -6.07
N SER A 15 5.09 -11.48 -7.35
CA SER A 15 4.69 -10.59 -8.45
C SER A 15 3.25 -10.10 -8.32
N GLU A 16 2.32 -10.99 -7.94
CA GLU A 16 0.92 -10.64 -7.73
C GLU A 16 0.73 -9.74 -6.50
N MET A 17 1.52 -9.97 -5.45
CA MET A 17 1.54 -9.12 -4.27
C MET A 17 1.97 -7.69 -4.62
N TYR A 18 3.06 -7.53 -5.41
CA TYR A 18 3.54 -6.21 -5.82
C TYR A 18 2.53 -5.44 -6.66
N ALA A 19 1.90 -6.11 -7.62
CA ALA A 19 0.88 -5.50 -8.47
C ALA A 19 -0.33 -5.04 -7.64
N SER A 20 -0.75 -5.85 -6.67
CA SER A 20 -1.88 -5.56 -5.80
C SER A 20 -1.61 -4.37 -4.87
N ILE A 21 -0.43 -4.33 -4.23
CA ILE A 21 -0.02 -3.20 -3.37
C ILE A 21 0.10 -1.91 -4.20
N ALA A 22 0.70 -1.99 -5.39
CA ALA A 22 0.83 -0.84 -6.28
C ALA A 22 -0.54 -0.26 -6.66
N LYS A 23 -1.45 -1.14 -7.11
CA LYS A 23 -2.81 -0.75 -7.51
C LYS A 23 -3.61 -0.17 -6.34
N GLY A 24 -3.55 -0.81 -5.17
CA GLY A 24 -4.24 -0.33 -3.96
C GLY A 24 -3.73 1.04 -3.50
N THR A 25 -2.41 1.22 -3.50
CA THR A 25 -1.79 2.52 -3.17
C THR A 25 -2.19 3.60 -4.17
N ARG A 26 -2.29 3.27 -5.47
CA ARG A 26 -2.74 4.21 -6.52
C ARG A 26 -4.14 4.73 -6.26
N ALA A 27 -5.07 3.82 -6.03
CA ALA A 27 -6.46 4.18 -5.76
C ALA A 27 -6.61 5.14 -4.56
N ILE A 28 -5.72 5.07 -3.57
CA ILE A 28 -5.74 5.94 -2.38
C ILE A 28 -5.09 7.30 -2.66
N ILE A 29 -3.92 7.31 -3.30
CA ILE A 29 -3.05 8.50 -3.39
C ILE A 29 -3.31 9.34 -4.65
N GLU A 30 -3.76 8.74 -5.74
CA GLU A 30 -3.96 9.42 -7.03
C GLU A 30 -4.85 10.68 -6.94
N PRO A 31 -5.99 10.68 -6.24
CA PRO A 31 -6.79 11.90 -6.07
C PRO A 31 -6.01 13.03 -5.38
N LEU A 32 -5.17 12.71 -4.39
CA LEU A 32 -4.35 13.70 -3.67
C LEU A 32 -3.23 14.25 -4.56
N MET A 33 -2.61 13.38 -5.37
CA MET A 33 -1.54 13.76 -6.27
C MET A 33 -2.05 14.66 -7.40
N ILE A 34 -3.24 14.39 -7.94
CA ILE A 34 -3.85 15.23 -8.99
C ILE A 34 -4.10 16.64 -8.47
N VAL A 35 -4.63 16.77 -7.23
CA VAL A 35 -4.89 18.08 -6.62
C VAL A 35 -3.61 18.89 -6.42
N HIS A 36 -2.49 18.25 -6.08
CA HIS A 36 -1.25 18.95 -5.77
C HIS A 36 -0.31 19.17 -6.95
N PHE A 37 -0.27 18.23 -7.89
CA PHE A 37 0.75 18.21 -8.95
C PHE A 37 0.16 18.15 -10.37
N GLY A 38 -1.17 17.99 -10.50
CA GLY A 38 -1.83 17.79 -11.78
C GLY A 38 -1.73 16.36 -12.31
N GLU A 39 -2.46 16.09 -13.40
CA GLU A 39 -2.57 14.74 -13.98
C GLU A 39 -1.30 14.30 -14.72
N SER A 40 -0.53 15.25 -15.24
CA SER A 40 0.60 14.97 -16.14
C SER A 40 1.74 14.17 -15.50
N VAL A 41 1.85 14.18 -14.16
CA VAL A 41 2.93 13.51 -13.42
C VAL A 41 2.53 12.15 -12.85
N ILE A 42 1.25 11.81 -12.87
CA ILE A 42 0.71 10.68 -12.10
C ILE A 42 1.28 9.36 -12.59
N ASP A 43 1.28 9.14 -13.90
CA ASP A 43 1.73 7.88 -14.50
C ASP A 43 3.23 7.65 -14.30
N GLU A 44 4.05 8.67 -14.54
CA GLU A 44 5.50 8.58 -14.32
C GLU A 44 5.82 8.30 -12.83
N ALA A 45 5.17 9.02 -11.92
CA ALA A 45 5.34 8.81 -10.48
C ALA A 45 4.95 7.39 -10.08
N PHE A 46 3.87 6.85 -10.65
CA PHE A 46 3.41 5.50 -10.37
C PHE A 46 4.32 4.39 -10.92
N ASP A 47 4.90 4.61 -12.10
CA ASP A 47 5.86 3.67 -12.68
C ASP A 47 7.15 3.59 -11.86
N ARG A 48 7.63 4.74 -11.38
CA ARG A 48 8.77 4.81 -10.46
C ARG A 48 8.44 4.13 -9.12
N PHE A 49 7.23 4.34 -8.59
CA PHE A 49 6.78 3.67 -7.37
C PHE A 49 6.77 2.15 -7.51
N LYS A 50 6.23 1.59 -8.61
CA LYS A 50 6.27 0.13 -8.86
C LYS A 50 7.71 -0.41 -8.85
N THR A 51 8.64 0.32 -9.46
CA THR A 51 10.05 -0.07 -9.51
C THR A 51 10.69 -0.07 -8.11
N ILE A 52 10.43 0.98 -7.32
CA ILE A 52 10.91 1.07 -5.93
C ILE A 52 10.30 -0.06 -5.09
N LEU A 53 8.99 -0.29 -5.19
CA LEU A 53 8.27 -1.32 -4.46
C LEU A 53 8.85 -2.72 -4.69
N ARG A 54 9.13 -3.06 -5.95
CA ARG A 54 9.80 -4.31 -6.34
C ARG A 54 11.20 -4.43 -5.74
N SER A 55 11.93 -3.33 -5.65
CA SER A 55 13.29 -3.30 -5.10
C SER A 55 13.34 -3.33 -3.57
N GLY A 56 12.32 -2.79 -2.89
CA GLY A 56 12.26 -2.65 -1.43
C GLY A 56 11.72 -3.90 -0.74
N ILE A 57 10.64 -4.47 -1.25
CA ILE A 57 10.04 -5.67 -0.63
C ILE A 57 10.92 -6.92 -0.83
N SER A 58 11.68 -7.00 -1.93
CA SER A 58 12.66 -8.09 -2.13
C SER A 58 13.81 -8.06 -1.12
N LYS A 59 14.02 -6.93 -0.43
CA LYS A 59 15.09 -6.75 0.57
C LYS A 59 14.58 -6.84 2.01
N GLU A 60 13.36 -6.37 2.27
CA GLU A 60 12.81 -6.30 3.62
C GLU A 60 11.32 -6.69 3.64
N ARG A 61 10.92 -7.50 4.63
CA ARG A 61 9.49 -7.78 4.88
C ARG A 61 8.81 -6.50 5.39
N THR A 62 8.15 -5.78 4.49
CA THR A 62 7.33 -4.62 4.84
C THR A 62 6.16 -5.06 5.71
N LYS A 63 5.99 -4.44 6.88
CA LYS A 63 4.88 -4.71 7.81
C LYS A 63 3.92 -3.53 7.84
N ILE A 64 2.62 -3.82 7.80
CA ILE A 64 1.56 -2.84 8.02
C ILE A 64 0.97 -3.11 9.40
N THR A 65 0.97 -2.11 10.28
CA THR A 65 0.38 -2.21 11.61
C THR A 65 -1.00 -1.58 11.58
N ASN A 66 -2.03 -2.38 11.85
CA ASN A 66 -3.40 -1.90 12.01
C ASN A 66 -3.68 -1.56 13.48
N LEU A 67 -4.16 -0.34 13.73
CA LEU A 67 -4.62 0.06 15.06
C LEU A 67 -6.15 -0.05 15.13
N THR A 68 -6.65 -0.98 15.94
CA THR A 68 -8.09 -1.12 16.20
C THR A 68 -8.44 -0.48 17.53
N ILE A 69 -9.36 0.48 17.51
CA ILE A 69 -9.84 1.18 18.71
C ILE A 69 -11.35 0.98 18.82
N THR A 70 -11.80 0.48 19.97
CA THR A 70 -13.23 0.40 20.31
C THR A 70 -13.52 1.40 21.40
N LEU A 71 -14.53 2.25 21.19
CA LEU A 71 -14.92 3.31 22.11
C LEU A 71 -16.37 3.12 22.54
N THR A 72 -16.65 3.35 23.82
CA THR A 72 -18.01 3.51 24.33
C THR A 72 -18.19 4.94 24.79
N ARG A 73 -19.36 5.52 24.51
CA ARG A 73 -19.70 6.84 25.02
C ARG A 73 -19.74 6.78 26.55
N LYS A 74 -19.06 7.70 27.23
CA LYS A 74 -19.24 7.84 28.69
C LYS A 74 -20.71 8.19 29.00
N PRO A 75 -21.26 7.70 30.13
CA PRO A 75 -22.59 8.09 30.60
C PRO A 75 -22.78 9.62 30.61
#